data_AF-A0A8X7CHT6-F1
#
_entry.id   AF-A0A8X7CHT6-F1
#
_cell.length_a   1.000
_cell.length_b   1.000
_cell.length_c   1.000
_cell.angle_alpha   90.00
_cell.angle_beta   90.00
_cell.angle_gamma   90.00
#
_symmetry.space_group_name_H-M   'P 1'
#
loop_
_entity.id
_entity.type
_entity.pdbx_description
1 polymer ?
#
loop_
_entity_poly.entity_id
_entity_poly.type
_entity_poly.pdbx_seq_one_letter_code
_entity_poly.pdbx_strand_id
1 'polypeptide(L)'
;MQNWHLVLQSEETDPEKENVTYFMSWISEFGEFIIQNFHYCLQNQFACHVVCSEIRALGGDMSSATDFMSKKSVKHKKHFRHELGEESSKAEFFVPVILGDIPKCFTKLLKKITKTFLEMEEIKLINYVTGGSSSIVIQTLLCILKKRLPKKCNKFISGLSTKIFSEKNDNNIPKVLLHRNCSFIFEKMFASANEELQLSLWNDYIADSLEYLVTHSVGNCIIQRLFDVVESKEQFELMNEKIGNMFEIVRNCGHYSIFVSIAGACNRLKVQQAQFLQNIMQCLQCATPEAKQIQLVPRLLGFKVCDQSEISICLQGSLLVQAILKFQKPIKVNIFFIIIN
;
A
#
# COMPACT_ATOMS: atom_id res chain seq x y z
N MET A 1 11.12 24.10 -14.94
CA MET A 1 9.79 23.46 -14.75
C MET A 1 9.15 23.68 -13.37
N GLN A 2 9.87 23.64 -12.24
CA GLN A 2 9.25 23.82 -10.91
C GLN A 2 8.49 25.14 -10.74
N ASN A 3 8.91 26.21 -11.42
CA ASN A 3 8.29 27.53 -11.41
C ASN A 3 7.63 27.89 -12.76
N TRP A 4 7.01 26.92 -13.43
CA TRP A 4 6.45 27.10 -14.79
C TRP A 4 5.48 28.29 -14.90
N HIS A 5 4.71 28.60 -13.85
CA HIS A 5 3.80 29.73 -13.83
C HIS A 5 4.53 31.08 -13.89
N LEU A 6 5.69 31.20 -13.23
CA LEU A 6 6.53 32.40 -13.29
C LEU A 6 7.15 32.57 -14.67
N VAL A 7 7.64 31.46 -15.27
CA VAL A 7 8.20 31.47 -16.63
C VAL A 7 7.15 31.90 -17.65
N LEU A 8 5.90 31.43 -17.53
CA LEU A 8 4.82 31.83 -18.44
C LEU A 8 4.33 33.27 -18.24
N GLN A 9 4.51 33.84 -17.05
CA GLN A 9 4.13 35.23 -16.72
C GLN A 9 5.22 36.25 -17.10
N SER A 10 6.43 35.82 -17.45
CA SER A 10 7.48 36.72 -17.94
C SER A 10 7.06 37.42 -19.23
N GLU A 11 7.28 38.73 -19.31
CA GLU A 11 6.94 39.57 -20.47
C GLU A 11 7.96 39.44 -21.61
N GLU A 12 9.16 38.95 -21.33
CA GLU A 12 10.20 38.72 -22.34
C GLU A 12 9.92 37.46 -23.18
N THR A 13 10.23 37.55 -24.48
CA THR A 13 10.37 36.39 -25.36
C THR A 13 11.63 35.62 -24.97
N ASP A 14 11.51 34.85 -23.90
CA ASP A 14 12.56 33.98 -23.36
C ASP A 14 12.44 32.58 -24.03
N PRO A 15 13.54 32.04 -24.61
CA PRO A 15 13.61 30.63 -25.02
C PRO A 15 13.08 29.64 -23.96
N GLU A 16 13.18 29.96 -22.67
CA GLU A 16 12.63 29.14 -21.59
C GLU A 16 11.09 29.07 -21.63
N LYS A 17 10.41 30.17 -21.98
CA LYS A 17 8.95 30.22 -22.11
C LYS A 17 8.45 29.41 -23.30
N GLU A 18 9.16 29.46 -24.42
CA GLU A 18 8.88 28.63 -25.59
C GLU A 18 9.06 27.15 -25.25
N ASN A 19 10.16 26.79 -24.59
CA ASN A 19 10.42 25.42 -24.15
C ASN A 19 9.34 24.89 -23.19
N VAL A 20 8.94 25.66 -22.17
CA VAL A 20 7.87 25.27 -21.23
C VAL A 20 6.55 25.06 -21.97
N THR A 21 6.21 25.95 -22.90
CA THR A 21 4.98 25.84 -23.70
C THR A 21 5.01 24.61 -24.58
N TYR A 22 6.13 24.36 -25.25
CA TYR A 22 6.35 23.17 -26.08
C TYR A 22 6.19 21.88 -25.28
N PHE A 23 6.86 21.75 -24.12
CA PHE A 23 6.74 20.56 -23.28
C PHE A 23 5.32 20.35 -22.77
N MET A 24 4.62 21.42 -22.38
CA MET A 24 3.22 21.33 -21.94
C MET A 24 2.29 20.88 -23.06
N SER A 25 2.49 21.37 -24.29
CA SER A 25 1.75 20.94 -25.48
C SER A 25 2.06 19.47 -25.78
N TRP A 26 3.33 19.08 -25.82
CA TRP A 26 3.76 17.71 -26.13
C TRP A 26 3.19 16.68 -25.13
N ILE A 27 3.30 16.94 -23.81
CA ILE A 27 2.70 16.07 -22.78
C ILE A 27 1.19 16.02 -22.99
N SER A 28 0.53 17.16 -23.23
CA SER A 28 -0.92 17.18 -23.39
C SER A 28 -1.39 16.39 -24.62
N GLU A 29 -0.72 16.54 -25.76
CA GLU A 29 -1.01 15.86 -27.00
C GLU A 29 -0.76 14.35 -26.89
N PHE A 30 0.34 13.96 -26.24
CA PHE A 30 0.64 12.56 -25.98
C PHE A 30 -0.38 11.94 -25.01
N GLY A 31 -0.81 12.68 -23.99
CA GLY A 31 -1.89 12.29 -23.09
C GLY A 31 -3.21 12.05 -23.83
N GLU A 32 -3.60 12.92 -24.77
CA GLU A 32 -4.80 12.71 -25.60
C GLU A 32 -4.64 11.46 -26.50
N PHE A 33 -3.47 11.26 -27.12
CA PHE A 33 -3.19 10.07 -27.91
C PHE A 33 -3.33 8.78 -27.08
N ILE A 34 -2.80 8.77 -25.85
CA ILE A 34 -2.96 7.63 -24.92
C ILE A 34 -4.43 7.40 -24.58
N ILE A 35 -5.21 8.44 -24.32
CA ILE A 35 -6.64 8.31 -23.99
C ILE A 35 -7.42 7.73 -25.18
N GLN A 36 -7.11 8.15 -26.41
CA GLN A 36 -7.75 7.63 -27.62
C GLN A 36 -7.43 6.15 -27.87
N ASN A 37 -6.25 5.70 -27.45
CA ASN A 37 -5.76 4.33 -27.65
C ASN A 37 -5.74 3.50 -26.35
N PHE A 38 -6.46 3.94 -25.32
CA PHE A 38 -6.25 3.50 -23.95
C PHE A 38 -6.43 1.98 -23.76
N HIS A 39 -7.41 1.41 -24.45
CA HIS A 39 -7.67 -0.04 -24.44
C HIS A 39 -6.45 -0.85 -24.90
N TYR A 40 -5.83 -0.46 -26.02
CA TYR A 40 -4.64 -1.11 -26.56
C TYR A 40 -3.44 -0.92 -25.63
N CYS A 41 -3.29 0.28 -25.06
CA CYS A 41 -2.23 0.55 -24.10
C CYS A 41 -2.33 -0.33 -22.85
N LEU A 42 -3.54 -0.55 -22.31
CA LEU A 42 -3.75 -1.39 -21.13
C LEU A 42 -3.55 -2.89 -21.38
N GLN A 43 -3.63 -3.34 -22.63
CA GLN A 43 -3.36 -4.74 -22.99
C GLN A 43 -1.87 -5.03 -23.22
N ASN A 44 -1.07 -4.00 -23.49
CA ASN A 44 0.36 -4.14 -23.75
C ASN A 44 1.19 -3.80 -22.51
N GLN A 45 1.99 -4.76 -22.04
CA GLN A 45 2.79 -4.59 -20.82
C GLN A 45 3.79 -3.42 -20.88
N PHE A 46 4.38 -3.14 -22.04
CA PHE A 46 5.32 -2.04 -22.22
C PHE A 46 4.58 -0.71 -22.29
N ALA A 47 3.46 -0.67 -23.01
CA ALA A 47 2.61 0.52 -23.08
C ALA A 47 2.06 0.90 -21.71
N CYS A 48 1.75 -0.05 -20.82
CA CYS A 48 1.35 0.25 -19.44
C CYS A 48 2.39 1.10 -18.69
N HIS A 49 3.69 0.85 -18.88
CA HIS A 49 4.75 1.66 -18.28
C HIS A 49 4.84 3.07 -18.88
N VAL A 50 4.59 3.19 -20.18
CA VAL A 50 4.50 4.48 -20.87
C VAL A 50 3.32 5.29 -20.32
N VAL A 51 2.13 4.67 -20.21
CA VAL A 51 0.94 5.28 -19.62
C VAL A 51 1.20 5.72 -18.18
N CYS A 52 1.88 4.90 -17.37
CA CYS A 52 2.23 5.31 -16.01
C CYS A 52 3.15 6.53 -16.00
N SER A 53 4.11 6.61 -16.93
CA SER A 53 5.01 7.77 -17.05
C SER A 53 4.24 9.02 -17.46
N GLU A 54 3.29 8.89 -18.38
CA GLU A 54 2.41 9.99 -18.78
C GLU A 54 1.53 10.47 -17.62
N ILE A 55 0.88 9.55 -16.89
CA ILE A 55 0.08 9.92 -15.70
C ILE A 55 0.92 10.66 -14.66
N ARG A 56 2.19 10.27 -14.48
CA ARG A 56 3.13 10.97 -13.58
C ARG A 56 3.52 12.34 -14.10
N ALA A 57 3.77 12.48 -15.41
CA ALA A 57 4.06 13.75 -16.05
C ALA A 57 2.87 14.72 -15.91
N LEU A 58 1.65 14.27 -16.20
CA LEU A 58 0.40 15.02 -15.96
C LEU A 58 0.21 15.37 -14.48
N GLY A 59 0.62 14.46 -13.59
CA GLY A 59 0.62 14.68 -12.15
C GLY A 59 1.75 15.60 -11.66
N GLY A 60 2.68 16.01 -12.52
CA GLY A 60 3.87 16.76 -12.14
C GLY A 60 4.65 16.09 -11.02
N ASP A 61 4.72 14.76 -10.99
CA ASP A 61 5.36 13.98 -9.93
C ASP A 61 6.04 12.72 -10.48
N MET A 62 7.33 12.87 -10.80
CA MET A 62 8.18 11.78 -11.29
C MET A 62 8.85 10.98 -10.14
N SER A 63 8.65 11.37 -8.88
CA SER A 63 9.20 10.64 -7.72
C SER A 63 8.59 9.26 -7.55
N SER A 64 7.33 9.12 -7.95
CA SER A 64 6.55 7.91 -7.74
C SER A 64 7.04 6.70 -8.54
N ALA A 65 7.92 6.85 -9.55
CA ALA A 65 8.44 5.71 -10.32
C ALA A 65 9.15 4.67 -9.44
N THR A 66 9.74 5.08 -8.32
CA THR A 66 10.38 4.18 -7.34
C THR A 66 9.44 3.65 -6.24
N ASP A 67 8.26 4.25 -6.08
CA ASP A 67 7.32 3.94 -4.99
C ASP A 67 6.41 2.73 -5.27
N PHE A 68 6.35 2.26 -6.52
CA PHE A 68 5.63 1.04 -6.90
C PHE A 68 6.41 -0.24 -6.55
N MET A 69 7.70 -0.13 -6.23
CA MET A 69 8.43 -1.22 -5.59
C MET A 69 8.06 -1.23 -4.11
N SER A 70 7.62 -2.37 -3.58
CA SER A 70 7.24 -2.47 -2.17
C SER A 70 8.37 -1.91 -1.28
N LYS A 71 8.04 -1.22 -0.19
CA LYS A 71 9.03 -0.70 0.79
C LYS A 71 10.01 -1.81 1.23
N LYS A 72 9.57 -3.08 1.23
CA LYS A 72 10.40 -4.27 1.47
C LYS A 72 11.41 -4.53 0.34
N SER A 73 10.99 -4.43 -0.93
CA SER A 73 11.85 -4.58 -2.11
C SER A 73 12.88 -3.45 -2.23
N VAL A 74 12.49 -2.20 -1.94
CA VAL A 74 13.41 -1.05 -1.92
C VAL A 74 14.46 -1.20 -0.80
N LYS A 75 14.07 -1.68 0.38
CA LYS A 75 15.01 -1.96 1.49
C LYS A 75 15.94 -3.14 1.18
N HIS A 76 15.45 -4.23 0.61
CA HIS A 76 16.29 -5.36 0.17
C HIS A 76 17.29 -4.93 -0.89
N LYS A 77 16.86 -4.14 -1.88
CA LYS A 77 17.75 -3.64 -2.95
C LYS A 77 18.82 -2.67 -2.43
N LYS A 78 18.53 -1.92 -1.35
CA LYS A 78 19.53 -1.09 -0.65
C LYS A 78 20.52 -1.94 0.14
N HIS A 79 20.06 -3.00 0.80
CA HIS A 79 20.93 -3.89 1.58
C HIS A 79 21.86 -4.70 0.68
N PHE A 80 21.33 -5.26 -0.42
CA PHE A 80 22.09 -6.07 -1.37
C PHE A 80 23.17 -5.28 -2.12
N ARG A 81 22.95 -3.98 -2.42
CA ARG A 81 23.98 -3.11 -3.01
C ARG A 81 25.09 -2.73 -2.02
N HIS A 82 24.75 -2.60 -0.74
CA HIS A 82 25.73 -2.34 0.31
C HIS A 82 26.61 -3.57 0.59
N GLU A 83 26.07 -4.78 0.44
CA GLU A 83 26.83 -6.03 0.60
C GLU A 83 27.78 -6.32 -0.57
N LEU A 84 27.50 -5.81 -1.78
CA LEU A 84 28.36 -5.97 -2.97
C LEU A 84 29.52 -4.98 -3.06
N GLY A 85 29.69 -4.09 -2.07
CA GLY A 85 30.81 -3.14 -2.08
C GLY A 85 30.77 -2.13 -3.24
N GLU A 86 29.59 -1.87 -3.81
CA GLU A 86 29.39 -0.79 -4.80
C GLU A 86 29.41 0.59 -4.10
N GLU A 87 30.53 0.90 -3.44
CA GLU A 87 30.87 2.27 -3.10
C GLU A 87 31.38 2.94 -4.39
N SER A 88 30.69 4.02 -4.79
CA SER A 88 31.10 4.96 -5.83
C SER A 88 30.88 4.54 -7.30
N SER A 89 29.62 4.60 -7.73
CA SER A 89 29.33 5.48 -8.87
C SER A 89 28.40 6.57 -8.38
N LYS A 90 28.89 7.81 -8.35
CA LYS A 90 28.06 9.01 -8.26
C LYS A 90 27.18 9.06 -9.52
N ALA A 91 26.19 8.20 -9.62
CA ALA A 91 25.02 8.52 -10.41
C ALA A 91 24.45 9.76 -9.73
N GLU A 92 24.52 10.90 -10.42
CA GLU A 92 23.73 12.08 -10.04
C GLU A 92 22.33 11.56 -9.73
N PHE A 93 21.98 11.57 -8.44
CA PHE A 93 20.66 11.17 -8.03
C PHE A 93 19.72 12.15 -8.73
N PHE A 94 19.00 11.65 -9.74
CA PHE A 94 17.99 12.43 -10.43
C PHE A 94 17.01 12.89 -9.36
N VAL A 95 17.13 14.15 -8.93
CA VAL A 95 16.21 14.73 -7.96
C VAL A 95 14.85 14.66 -8.62
N PRO A 96 13.91 13.89 -8.08
CA PRO A 96 12.67 13.67 -8.78
C PRO A 96 11.95 15.00 -8.95
N VAL A 97 11.58 15.30 -10.19
CA VAL A 97 10.84 16.52 -10.50
C VAL A 97 9.44 16.41 -9.89
N ILE A 98 9.17 17.25 -8.90
CA ILE A 98 7.85 17.44 -8.29
C ILE A 98 7.47 18.90 -8.45
N LEU A 99 6.36 19.15 -9.14
CA LEU A 99 5.80 20.48 -9.32
C LEU A 99 4.96 20.86 -8.09
N GLY A 100 5.00 22.14 -7.67
CA GLY A 100 4.12 22.65 -6.61
C GLY A 100 2.64 22.54 -7.02
N ASP A 101 2.35 23.00 -8.22
CA ASP A 101 1.04 23.05 -8.87
C ASP A 101 1.14 22.53 -10.31
N ILE A 102 0.02 22.01 -10.83
CA ILE A 102 -0.04 21.43 -12.19
C ILE A 102 -0.90 22.27 -13.13
N PRO A 103 -0.54 22.36 -14.42
CA PRO A 103 -1.36 23.04 -15.42
C PRO A 103 -2.82 22.56 -15.49
N LYS A 104 -3.73 23.48 -15.85
CA LYS A 104 -5.16 23.18 -16.01
C LYS A 104 -5.42 22.13 -17.10
N CYS A 105 -4.64 22.13 -18.19
CA CYS A 105 -4.72 21.11 -19.24
C CYS A 105 -4.43 19.71 -18.68
N PHE A 106 -3.40 19.56 -17.85
CA PHE A 106 -3.05 18.28 -17.23
C PHE A 106 -4.16 17.78 -16.30
N THR A 107 -4.73 18.69 -15.51
CA THR A 107 -5.90 18.38 -14.67
C THR A 107 -7.10 17.90 -15.49
N LYS A 108 -7.33 18.48 -16.69
CA LYS A 108 -8.40 18.01 -17.60
C LYS A 108 -8.12 16.60 -18.11
N LEU A 109 -6.88 16.29 -18.49
CA LEU A 109 -6.47 14.96 -18.95
C LEU A 109 -6.59 13.90 -17.86
N LEU A 110 -6.12 14.18 -16.64
CA LEU A 110 -6.29 13.26 -15.49
C LEU A 110 -7.78 12.95 -15.24
N LYS A 111 -8.65 13.95 -15.34
CA LYS A 111 -10.11 13.76 -15.23
C LYS A 111 -10.66 12.91 -16.38
N LYS A 112 -10.18 13.10 -17.62
CA LYS A 112 -10.56 12.28 -18.78
C LYS A 112 -10.15 10.82 -18.56
N ILE A 113 -8.90 10.54 -18.17
CA ILE A 113 -8.41 9.17 -17.88
C ILE A 113 -9.28 8.50 -16.80
N THR A 114 -9.59 9.22 -15.72
CA THR A 114 -10.46 8.73 -14.64
C THR A 114 -11.84 8.37 -15.18
N LYS A 115 -12.43 9.23 -16.02
CA LYS A 115 -13.72 9.00 -16.65
C LYS A 115 -13.68 7.80 -17.59
N THR A 116 -12.63 7.65 -18.39
CA THR A 116 -12.44 6.52 -19.30
C THR A 116 -12.47 5.19 -18.55
N PHE A 117 -11.77 5.05 -17.41
CA PHE A 117 -11.86 3.84 -16.58
C PHE A 117 -13.28 3.61 -16.04
N LEU A 118 -13.95 4.66 -15.56
CA LEU A 118 -15.30 4.55 -15.00
C LEU A 118 -16.37 4.28 -16.05
N GLU A 119 -16.12 4.52 -17.33
CA GLU A 119 -17.05 4.21 -18.43
C GLU A 119 -16.84 2.81 -19.01
N MET A 120 -15.73 2.12 -18.67
CA MET A 120 -15.50 0.75 -19.12
C MET A 120 -16.57 -0.22 -18.59
N GLU A 121 -16.88 -1.21 -19.42
CA GLU A 121 -17.64 -2.39 -19.01
C GLU A 121 -16.96 -3.08 -17.83
N GLU A 122 -17.78 -3.61 -16.93
CA GLU A 122 -17.35 -4.26 -15.70
C GLU A 122 -16.32 -5.37 -15.94
N ILE A 123 -16.61 -6.26 -16.90
CA ILE A 123 -15.74 -7.39 -17.21
C ILE A 123 -14.35 -6.95 -17.69
N LYS A 124 -14.27 -5.86 -18.48
CA LYS A 124 -13.00 -5.29 -18.95
C LYS A 124 -12.23 -4.68 -17.79
N LEU A 125 -12.92 -3.97 -16.90
CA LEU A 125 -12.30 -3.34 -15.74
C LEU A 125 -11.75 -4.38 -14.76
N ILE A 126 -12.49 -5.47 -14.50
CA ILE A 126 -12.03 -6.60 -13.70
C ILE A 126 -10.76 -7.20 -14.32
N ASN A 127 -10.75 -7.44 -15.64
CA ASN A 127 -9.55 -7.95 -16.34
C ASN A 127 -8.32 -7.04 -16.18
N TYR A 128 -8.52 -5.72 -16.14
CA TYR A 128 -7.41 -4.78 -15.93
C TYR A 128 -6.95 -4.71 -14.47
N VAL A 129 -7.85 -4.91 -13.51
CA VAL A 129 -7.52 -4.95 -12.08
C VAL A 129 -6.78 -6.25 -11.74
N THR A 130 -7.17 -7.36 -12.36
CA THR A 130 -6.50 -8.65 -12.19
C THR A 130 -5.24 -8.79 -13.05
N GLY A 131 -5.12 -8.02 -14.14
CA GLY A 131 -3.93 -7.99 -14.99
C GLY A 131 -2.69 -7.43 -14.29
N GLY A 132 -1.53 -8.09 -14.44
CA GLY A 132 -0.29 -7.67 -13.79
C GLY A 132 0.14 -6.25 -14.19
N SER A 133 0.27 -5.98 -15.48
CA SER A 133 0.77 -4.69 -15.99
C SER A 133 -0.29 -3.59 -15.99
N SER A 134 -1.54 -3.89 -16.30
CA SER A 134 -2.64 -2.92 -16.29
C SER A 134 -2.98 -2.44 -14.87
N SER A 135 -2.84 -3.31 -13.86
CA SER A 135 -3.06 -2.92 -12.46
C SER A 135 -2.13 -1.80 -12.00
N ILE A 136 -0.91 -1.71 -12.53
CA ILE A 136 0.05 -0.65 -12.16
C ILE A 136 -0.40 0.73 -12.64
N VAL A 137 -1.16 0.78 -13.74
CA VAL A 137 -1.72 2.03 -14.28
C VAL A 137 -2.77 2.58 -13.33
N ILE A 138 -3.68 1.72 -12.87
CA ILE A 138 -4.73 2.09 -11.90
C ILE A 138 -4.09 2.54 -10.57
N GLN A 139 -3.11 1.79 -10.07
CA GLN A 139 -2.36 2.16 -8.87
C GLN A 139 -1.65 3.51 -9.03
N THR A 140 -1.04 3.75 -10.20
CA THR A 140 -0.36 5.03 -10.49
C THR A 140 -1.34 6.19 -10.53
N LEU A 141 -2.49 5.99 -11.18
CA LEU A 141 -3.55 6.98 -11.22
C LEU A 141 -4.06 7.33 -9.83
N LEU A 142 -4.32 6.35 -8.96
CA LEU A 142 -4.75 6.57 -7.58
C LEU A 142 -3.76 7.44 -6.79
N CYS A 143 -2.46 7.12 -6.87
CA CYS A 143 -1.41 7.90 -6.21
C CYS A 143 -1.38 9.36 -6.66
N ILE A 144 -1.48 9.61 -7.97
CA ILE A 144 -1.50 10.96 -8.53
C ILE A 144 -2.80 11.70 -8.17
N LEU A 145 -3.95 11.02 -8.24
CA LEU A 145 -5.24 11.60 -7.90
C LEU A 145 -5.33 11.98 -6.41
N LYS A 146 -4.80 11.16 -5.48
CA LYS A 146 -4.75 11.51 -4.04
C LYS A 146 -4.09 12.88 -3.84
N LYS A 147 -2.94 13.07 -4.48
CA LYS A 147 -2.11 14.28 -4.33
C LYS A 147 -2.71 15.51 -5.04
N ARG A 148 -3.23 15.33 -6.25
CA ARG A 148 -3.61 16.46 -7.12
C ARG A 148 -5.10 16.75 -7.15
N LEU A 149 -5.94 15.72 -7.02
CA LEU A 149 -7.39 15.82 -7.20
C LEU A 149 -8.14 14.95 -6.17
N PRO A 150 -7.98 15.16 -4.85
CA PRO A 150 -8.46 14.24 -3.81
C PRO A 150 -9.97 13.97 -3.88
N LYS A 151 -10.79 14.99 -4.17
CA LYS A 151 -12.25 14.82 -4.36
C LYS A 151 -12.58 13.91 -5.56
N LYS A 152 -11.78 13.95 -6.63
CA LYS A 152 -11.94 13.04 -7.77
C LYS A 152 -11.38 11.66 -7.47
N CYS A 153 -10.31 11.57 -6.68
CA CYS A 153 -9.78 10.31 -6.18
C CYS A 153 -10.84 9.50 -5.44
N ASN A 154 -11.54 10.11 -4.47
CA ASN A 154 -12.61 9.44 -3.74
C ASN A 154 -13.74 8.96 -4.66
N LYS A 155 -14.20 9.81 -5.59
CA LYS A 155 -15.21 9.42 -6.59
C LYS A 155 -14.74 8.27 -7.48
N PHE A 156 -13.47 8.28 -7.86
CA PHE A 156 -12.88 7.21 -8.65
C PHE A 156 -12.83 5.90 -7.86
N ILE A 157 -12.40 5.94 -6.61
CA ILE A 157 -12.37 4.77 -5.71
C ILE A 157 -13.78 4.21 -5.53
N SER A 158 -14.78 5.04 -5.19
CA SER A 158 -16.16 4.56 -5.04
C SER A 158 -16.70 3.92 -6.32
N GLY A 159 -16.53 4.59 -7.47
CA GLY A 159 -16.99 4.05 -8.75
C GLY A 159 -16.25 2.78 -9.19
N LEU A 160 -14.95 2.69 -8.89
CA LEU A 160 -14.15 1.50 -9.13
C LEU A 160 -14.65 0.35 -8.24
N SER A 161 -14.79 0.57 -6.93
CA SER A 161 -15.29 -0.43 -5.97
C SER A 161 -16.64 -1.01 -6.37
N THR A 162 -17.61 -0.17 -6.73
CA THR A 162 -18.94 -0.62 -7.15
C THR A 162 -18.88 -1.58 -8.33
N LYS A 163 -17.97 -1.34 -9.28
CA LYS A 163 -17.82 -2.18 -10.47
C LYS A 163 -16.99 -3.43 -10.23
N ILE A 164 -15.87 -3.32 -9.51
CA ILE A 164 -14.93 -4.45 -9.40
C ILE A 164 -15.35 -5.45 -8.32
N PHE A 165 -16.15 -5.03 -7.35
CA PHE A 165 -16.61 -5.85 -6.23
C PHE A 165 -18.07 -6.32 -6.34
N SER A 166 -18.68 -6.17 -7.52
CA SER A 166 -20.05 -6.61 -7.84
C SER A 166 -20.22 -8.12 -7.78
N GLU A 167 -19.28 -8.88 -8.36
CA GLU A 167 -19.36 -10.34 -8.46
C GLU A 167 -18.84 -10.99 -7.17
N LYS A 168 -19.73 -11.70 -6.48
CA LYS A 168 -19.45 -12.37 -5.20
C LYS A 168 -19.37 -13.88 -5.35
N ASN A 169 -18.58 -14.53 -4.50
CA ASN A 169 -18.54 -15.98 -4.36
C ASN A 169 -19.65 -16.48 -3.41
N ASP A 170 -19.68 -17.79 -3.18
CA ASP A 170 -20.67 -18.45 -2.31
C ASP A 170 -20.61 -17.97 -0.84
N ASN A 171 -19.48 -17.41 -0.41
CA ASN A 171 -19.30 -16.81 0.92
C ASN A 171 -19.68 -15.32 0.94
N ASN A 172 -20.34 -14.81 -0.11
CA ASN A 172 -20.72 -13.40 -0.29
C ASN A 172 -19.50 -12.44 -0.35
N ILE A 173 -18.33 -12.95 -0.75
CA ILE A 173 -17.07 -12.19 -0.85
C ILE A 173 -16.82 -11.83 -2.30
N PRO A 174 -16.49 -10.56 -2.61
CA PRO A 174 -16.09 -10.18 -3.95
C PRO A 174 -14.94 -11.04 -4.49
N LYS A 175 -15.18 -11.76 -5.60
CA LYS A 175 -14.22 -12.74 -6.16
C LYS A 175 -12.86 -12.11 -6.44
N VAL A 176 -12.85 -10.87 -6.92
CA VAL A 176 -11.62 -10.14 -7.26
C VAL A 176 -10.71 -9.92 -6.06
N LEU A 177 -11.24 -9.82 -4.82
CA LEU A 177 -10.41 -9.68 -3.61
C LEU A 177 -9.52 -10.91 -3.38
N LEU A 178 -9.92 -12.06 -3.90
CA LEU A 178 -9.13 -13.29 -3.80
C LEU A 178 -8.06 -13.38 -4.90
N HIS A 179 -7.95 -12.37 -5.76
CA HIS A 179 -6.91 -12.26 -6.76
C HIS A 179 -5.69 -11.49 -6.22
N ARG A 180 -4.49 -12.04 -6.42
CA ARG A 180 -3.22 -11.48 -5.87
C ARG A 180 -3.04 -10.01 -6.23
N ASN A 181 -3.28 -9.64 -7.49
CA ASN A 181 -3.06 -8.27 -7.98
C ASN A 181 -4.08 -7.28 -7.39
N CYS A 182 -5.28 -7.73 -7.06
CA CYS A 182 -6.29 -6.88 -6.42
C CYS A 182 -5.84 -6.40 -5.04
N SER A 183 -5.04 -7.20 -4.31
CA SER A 183 -4.52 -6.78 -3.00
C SER A 183 -3.72 -5.47 -3.07
N PHE A 184 -2.96 -5.27 -4.15
CA PHE A 184 -2.20 -4.03 -4.36
C PHE A 184 -3.09 -2.86 -4.74
N ILE A 185 -4.11 -3.09 -5.58
CA ILE A 185 -5.08 -2.04 -5.93
C ILE A 185 -5.89 -1.63 -4.71
N PHE A 186 -6.40 -2.58 -3.93
CA PHE A 186 -7.17 -2.29 -2.73
C PHE A 186 -6.34 -1.56 -1.68
N GLU A 187 -5.05 -1.91 -1.51
CA GLU A 187 -4.11 -1.14 -0.72
C GLU A 187 -4.06 0.33 -1.18
N LYS A 188 -3.89 0.57 -2.49
CA LYS A 188 -3.82 1.95 -3.01
C LYS A 188 -5.14 2.69 -2.91
N MET A 189 -6.28 2.01 -3.09
CA MET A 189 -7.60 2.58 -2.88
C MET A 189 -7.76 3.02 -1.43
N PHE A 190 -7.48 2.12 -0.48
CA PHE A 190 -7.57 2.42 0.94
C PHE A 190 -6.63 3.56 1.35
N ALA A 191 -5.36 3.49 0.93
CA ALA A 191 -4.37 4.54 1.21
C ALA A 191 -4.70 5.90 0.57
N SER A 192 -5.51 5.93 -0.49
CA SER A 192 -5.87 7.14 -1.23
C SER A 192 -7.26 7.69 -0.91
N ALA A 193 -8.06 6.91 -0.19
CA ALA A 193 -9.38 7.30 0.29
C ALA A 193 -9.27 8.28 1.49
N ASN A 194 -10.29 9.13 1.65
CA ASN A 194 -10.50 9.82 2.93
C ASN A 194 -11.07 8.86 3.98
N GLU A 195 -11.11 9.30 5.23
CA GLU A 195 -11.53 8.46 6.38
C GLU A 195 -12.93 7.86 6.20
N GLU A 196 -13.90 8.66 5.75
CA GLU A 196 -15.27 8.19 5.47
C GLU A 196 -15.30 7.05 4.45
N LEU A 197 -14.56 7.19 3.34
CA LEU A 197 -14.50 6.16 2.31
C LEU A 197 -13.66 4.95 2.76
N GLN A 198 -12.63 5.13 3.58
CA GLN A 198 -11.91 4.01 4.20
C GLN A 198 -12.85 3.16 5.06
N LEU A 199 -13.70 3.82 5.86
CA LEU A 199 -14.68 3.15 6.70
C LEU A 199 -15.71 2.38 5.85
N SER A 200 -16.24 2.98 4.78
CA SER A 200 -17.13 2.28 3.83
C SER A 200 -16.42 1.09 3.18
N LEU A 201 -15.20 1.26 2.64
CA LEU A 201 -14.44 0.15 2.05
C LEU A 201 -14.21 -1.00 3.04
N TRP A 202 -13.96 -0.69 4.32
CA TRP A 202 -13.80 -1.68 5.36
C TRP A 202 -15.12 -2.40 5.66
N ASN A 203 -16.19 -1.66 5.92
CA ASN A 203 -17.49 -2.23 6.29
C ASN A 203 -18.11 -3.05 5.15
N ASP A 204 -18.06 -2.53 3.92
CA ASP A 204 -18.77 -3.10 2.78
C ASP A 204 -18.10 -4.37 2.23
N TYR A 205 -16.78 -4.50 2.40
CA TYR A 205 -16.00 -5.55 1.73
C TYR A 205 -15.11 -6.40 2.63
N ILE A 206 -14.80 -5.96 3.86
CA ILE A 206 -13.82 -6.62 4.72
C ILE A 206 -14.43 -7.09 6.04
N ALA A 207 -15.19 -6.24 6.73
CA ALA A 207 -15.55 -6.45 8.14
C ALA A 207 -16.28 -7.78 8.39
N ASP A 208 -17.30 -8.09 7.59
CA ASP A 208 -18.11 -9.30 7.75
C ASP A 208 -17.43 -10.55 7.16
N SER A 209 -16.46 -10.34 6.27
CA SER A 209 -15.70 -11.40 5.61
C SER A 209 -14.32 -11.63 6.24
N LEU A 210 -14.04 -10.98 7.37
CA LEU A 210 -12.69 -10.89 7.93
C LEU A 210 -12.11 -12.27 8.23
N GLU A 211 -12.89 -13.16 8.85
CA GLU A 211 -12.45 -14.52 9.20
C GLU A 211 -12.04 -15.33 7.97
N TYR A 212 -12.84 -15.26 6.90
CA TYR A 212 -12.51 -15.91 5.64
C TYR A 212 -11.25 -15.30 5.01
N LEU A 213 -11.16 -13.97 4.99
CA LEU A 213 -10.01 -13.29 4.40
C LEU A 213 -8.72 -13.61 5.16
N VAL A 214 -8.74 -13.67 6.49
CA VAL A 214 -7.54 -14.00 7.27
C VAL A 214 -7.12 -15.47 7.16
N THR A 215 -8.01 -16.38 6.80
CA THR A 215 -7.71 -17.82 6.63
C THR A 215 -7.40 -18.20 5.17
N HIS A 216 -7.81 -17.37 4.20
CA HIS A 216 -7.58 -17.61 2.78
C HIS A 216 -6.13 -17.33 2.35
N SER A 217 -5.55 -18.17 1.50
CA SER A 217 -4.15 -18.12 1.03
C SER A 217 -3.75 -16.80 0.33
N VAL A 218 -4.69 -16.18 -0.39
CA VAL A 218 -4.54 -14.84 -1.00
C VAL A 218 -5.14 -13.71 -0.16
N GLY A 219 -6.37 -13.87 0.35
CA GLY A 219 -7.10 -12.84 1.10
C GLY A 219 -6.32 -12.26 2.29
N ASN A 220 -5.50 -13.06 2.96
CA ASN A 220 -4.70 -12.60 4.11
C ASN A 220 -3.74 -11.46 3.72
N CYS A 221 -3.32 -11.41 2.45
CA CYS A 221 -2.47 -10.33 1.93
C CYS A 221 -3.20 -8.98 1.93
N ILE A 222 -4.52 -8.96 1.71
CA ILE A 222 -5.31 -7.72 1.77
C ILE A 222 -5.26 -7.18 3.19
N ILE A 223 -5.53 -8.02 4.17
CA ILE A 223 -5.55 -7.62 5.58
C ILE A 223 -4.19 -7.04 6.01
N GLN A 224 -3.08 -7.71 5.65
CA GLN A 224 -1.73 -7.20 5.88
C GLN A 224 -1.53 -5.80 5.30
N ARG A 225 -1.91 -5.62 4.03
CA ARG A 225 -1.74 -4.35 3.32
C ARG A 225 -2.57 -3.22 3.92
N LEU A 226 -3.79 -3.49 4.37
CA LEU A 226 -4.62 -2.50 5.03
C LEU A 226 -3.95 -1.98 6.31
N PHE A 227 -3.41 -2.87 7.14
CA PHE A 227 -2.61 -2.46 8.31
C PHE A 227 -1.31 -1.73 7.92
N ASP A 228 -0.69 -2.07 6.79
CA ASP A 228 0.51 -1.37 6.30
C ASP A 228 0.23 0.10 5.90
N VAL A 229 -1.01 0.44 5.50
CA VAL A 229 -1.36 1.76 4.95
C VAL A 229 -2.37 2.58 5.73
N VAL A 230 -3.02 2.04 6.77
CA VAL A 230 -3.96 2.82 7.61
C VAL A 230 -3.26 4.02 8.27
N GLU A 231 -3.87 5.20 8.17
CA GLU A 231 -3.33 6.48 8.69
C GLU A 231 -4.14 7.03 9.87
N SER A 232 -5.46 6.78 9.94
CA SER A 232 -6.31 7.16 11.07
C SER A 232 -6.11 6.20 12.25
N LYS A 233 -6.03 6.76 13.47
CA LYS A 233 -5.93 5.98 14.71
C LYS A 233 -7.24 5.24 14.97
N GLU A 234 -8.36 5.93 14.80
CA GLU A 234 -9.72 5.44 15.02
C GLU A 234 -10.01 4.24 14.11
N GLN A 235 -9.70 4.38 12.82
CA GLN A 235 -9.86 3.29 11.84
C GLN A 235 -8.94 2.10 12.19
N PHE A 236 -7.69 2.36 12.59
CA PHE A 236 -6.79 1.29 13.02
C PHE A 236 -7.29 0.57 14.27
N GLU A 237 -7.81 1.30 15.26
CA GLU A 237 -8.35 0.74 16.50
C GLU A 237 -9.52 -0.20 16.21
N LEU A 238 -10.47 0.24 15.38
CA LEU A 238 -11.60 -0.58 14.91
C LEU A 238 -11.12 -1.88 14.23
N MET A 239 -10.17 -1.76 13.30
CA MET A 239 -9.62 -2.92 12.59
C MET A 239 -8.88 -3.87 13.54
N ASN A 240 -8.08 -3.31 14.46
CA ASN A 240 -7.25 -4.06 15.39
C ASN A 240 -8.09 -4.80 16.44
N GLU A 241 -9.18 -4.21 16.92
CA GLU A 241 -10.12 -4.87 17.83
C GLU A 241 -10.74 -6.11 17.19
N LYS A 242 -11.29 -5.97 15.97
CA LYS A 242 -11.90 -7.10 15.25
C LYS A 242 -10.90 -8.24 15.00
N ILE A 243 -9.70 -7.92 14.50
CA ILE A 243 -8.70 -8.96 14.21
C ILE A 243 -8.05 -9.53 15.47
N GLY A 244 -7.99 -8.77 16.57
CA GLY A 244 -7.46 -9.20 17.86
C GLY A 244 -8.12 -10.47 18.37
N ASN A 245 -9.44 -10.58 18.18
CA ASN A 245 -10.23 -11.76 18.53
C ASN A 245 -9.94 -12.99 17.66
N MET A 246 -9.23 -12.82 16.54
CA MET A 246 -8.90 -13.85 15.57
C MET A 246 -7.41 -14.23 15.58
N PHE A 247 -6.62 -13.74 16.54
CA PHE A 247 -5.18 -14.00 16.58
C PHE A 247 -4.84 -15.49 16.60
N GLU A 248 -5.61 -16.31 17.32
CA GLU A 248 -5.40 -17.75 17.34
C GLU A 248 -5.63 -18.40 15.96
N ILE A 249 -6.68 -17.98 15.25
CA ILE A 249 -6.97 -18.42 13.87
C ILE A 249 -5.81 -18.03 12.95
N VAL A 250 -5.38 -16.76 12.98
CA VAL A 250 -4.25 -16.25 12.19
C VAL A 250 -2.98 -17.06 12.44
N ARG A 251 -2.69 -17.39 13.71
CA ARG A 251 -1.53 -18.20 14.10
C ARG A 251 -1.64 -19.62 13.55
N ASN A 252 -2.80 -20.26 13.70
CA ASN A 252 -3.03 -21.64 13.26
C ASN A 252 -2.94 -21.78 11.74
N CYS A 253 -3.34 -20.75 10.98
CA CYS A 253 -3.18 -20.69 9.53
C CYS A 253 -1.74 -20.36 9.08
N GLY A 254 -0.81 -20.04 9.98
CA GLY A 254 0.56 -19.67 9.61
C GLY A 254 0.68 -18.30 8.95
N HIS A 255 -0.35 -17.44 9.01
CA HIS A 255 -0.38 -16.13 8.36
C HIS A 255 0.28 -15.03 9.20
N TYR A 256 1.47 -15.33 9.72
CA TYR A 256 2.19 -14.53 10.71
C TYR A 256 2.53 -13.10 10.28
N SER A 257 2.60 -12.85 8.98
CA SER A 257 2.83 -11.51 8.42
C SER A 257 1.75 -10.50 8.85
N ILE A 258 0.52 -10.96 9.17
CA ILE A 258 -0.53 -10.10 9.74
C ILE A 258 -0.07 -9.46 11.04
N PHE A 259 0.53 -10.23 11.96
CA PHE A 259 1.03 -9.70 13.23
C PHE A 259 2.11 -8.64 13.02
N VAL A 260 3.01 -8.86 12.04
CA VAL A 260 4.06 -7.90 11.69
C VAL A 260 3.45 -6.59 11.18
N SER A 261 2.44 -6.66 10.33
CA SER A 261 1.75 -5.48 9.81
C SER A 261 0.99 -4.71 10.91
N ILE A 262 0.29 -5.41 11.81
CA ILE A 262 -0.38 -4.78 12.96
C ILE A 262 0.66 -4.11 13.88
N ALA A 263 1.75 -4.79 14.25
CA ALA A 263 2.81 -4.19 15.06
C ALA A 263 3.46 -2.99 14.35
N GLY A 264 3.59 -3.04 13.02
CA GLY A 264 4.01 -1.92 12.19
C GLY A 264 3.06 -0.71 12.28
N ALA A 265 1.75 -0.96 12.26
CA ALA A 265 0.72 0.07 12.44
C ALA A 265 0.75 0.65 13.87
N CYS A 266 0.82 -0.19 14.92
CA CYS A 266 1.02 0.23 16.31
C CYS A 266 2.23 1.17 16.46
N ASN A 267 3.32 0.88 15.76
CA ASN A 267 4.53 1.70 15.75
C ASN A 267 4.37 3.03 15.03
N ARG A 268 3.69 3.02 13.87
CA ARG A 268 3.47 4.20 13.03
C ARG A 268 2.50 5.18 13.70
N LEU A 269 1.40 4.66 14.24
CA LEU A 269 0.30 5.45 14.80
C LEU A 269 0.44 5.70 16.31
N LYS A 270 1.37 5.00 16.98
CA LYS A 270 1.64 5.11 18.42
C LYS A 270 0.39 4.84 19.28
N VAL A 271 -0.42 3.86 18.90
CA VAL A 271 -1.65 3.43 19.60
C VAL A 271 -1.74 1.90 19.69
N GLN A 272 -2.55 1.39 20.62
CA GLN A 272 -2.85 -0.03 20.86
C GLN A 272 -1.65 -0.98 21.06
N GLN A 273 -0.46 -0.46 21.39
CA GLN A 273 0.74 -1.27 21.60
C GLN A 273 0.59 -2.27 22.76
N ALA A 274 0.00 -1.83 23.87
CA ALA A 274 -0.26 -2.67 25.04
C ALA A 274 -1.33 -3.74 24.74
N GLN A 275 -2.42 -3.34 24.08
CA GLN A 275 -3.49 -4.27 23.69
C GLN A 275 -2.98 -5.34 22.71
N PHE A 276 -2.18 -4.93 21.72
CA PHE A 276 -1.54 -5.86 20.79
C PHE A 276 -0.67 -6.89 21.53
N LEU A 277 0.15 -6.42 22.49
CA LEU A 277 0.97 -7.32 23.31
C LEU A 277 0.12 -8.28 24.14
N GLN A 278 -0.96 -7.80 24.74
CA GLN A 278 -1.86 -8.65 25.49
C GLN A 278 -2.49 -9.73 24.61
N ASN A 279 -3.03 -9.35 23.45
CA ASN A 279 -3.66 -10.27 22.51
C ASN A 279 -2.67 -11.32 21.99
N ILE A 280 -1.43 -10.93 21.64
CA ILE A 280 -0.43 -11.89 21.16
C ILE A 280 0.06 -12.81 22.28
N MET A 281 0.18 -12.31 23.52
CA MET A 281 0.53 -13.13 24.68
C MET A 281 -0.57 -14.15 25.01
N GLN A 282 -1.85 -13.77 24.85
CA GLN A 282 -2.98 -14.68 25.01
C GLN A 282 -2.98 -15.74 23.90
N CYS A 283 -2.80 -15.33 22.65
CA CYS A 283 -2.68 -16.23 21.49
C CYS A 283 -1.53 -17.24 21.64
N LEU A 284 -0.39 -16.79 22.20
CA LEU A 284 0.77 -17.63 22.48
C LEU A 284 0.69 -18.33 23.85
N GLN A 285 -0.42 -18.19 24.59
CA GLN A 285 -0.65 -18.80 25.91
C GLN A 285 0.45 -18.53 26.93
N CYS A 286 1.03 -17.32 26.89
CA CYS A 286 2.06 -16.85 27.81
C CYS A 286 1.65 -15.56 28.54
N ALA A 287 0.38 -15.15 28.48
CA ALA A 287 -0.13 -13.99 29.21
C ALA A 287 -0.20 -14.23 30.73
N THR A 288 -0.67 -15.41 31.13
CA THR A 288 -0.85 -15.81 32.52
C THR A 288 -0.38 -17.25 32.74
N PRO A 289 0.19 -17.58 33.92
CA PRO A 289 0.65 -16.65 34.98
C PRO A 289 1.84 -15.78 34.53
N GLU A 290 2.19 -14.75 35.29
CA GLU A 290 3.27 -13.80 34.96
C GLU A 290 4.62 -14.47 34.72
N ALA A 291 4.92 -15.56 35.44
CA ALA A 291 6.12 -16.36 35.24
C ALA A 291 6.27 -16.90 33.79
N LYS A 292 5.17 -17.11 33.05
CA LYS A 292 5.23 -17.54 31.65
C LYS A 292 5.59 -16.41 30.68
N GLN A 293 5.52 -15.15 31.09
CA GLN A 293 5.76 -14.01 30.20
C GLN A 293 7.21 -13.95 29.71
N ILE A 294 8.15 -14.57 30.43
CA ILE A 294 9.53 -14.80 29.98
C ILE A 294 9.59 -15.59 28.66
N GLN A 295 8.60 -16.45 28.38
CA GLN A 295 8.53 -17.24 27.16
C GLN A 295 7.99 -16.45 25.95
N LEU A 296 7.65 -15.16 26.12
CA LEU A 296 7.09 -14.36 25.04
C LEU A 296 8.00 -14.31 23.81
N VAL A 297 9.29 -13.99 23.99
CA VAL A 297 10.21 -13.87 22.85
C VAL A 297 10.48 -15.22 22.16
N PRO A 298 10.80 -16.32 22.86
CA PRO A 298 10.95 -17.65 22.25
C PRO A 298 9.71 -18.07 21.45
N ARG A 299 8.51 -17.82 22.03
CA ARG A 299 7.25 -18.17 21.38
C ARG A 299 6.94 -17.27 20.19
N LEU A 300 7.32 -15.99 20.20
CA LEU A 300 7.20 -15.10 19.04
C LEU A 300 8.13 -15.52 17.91
N LEU A 301 9.37 -15.93 18.20
CA LEU A 301 10.34 -16.32 17.19
C LEU A 301 9.85 -17.50 16.33
N GLY A 302 9.13 -18.45 16.94
CA GLY A 302 8.61 -19.63 16.24
C GLY A 302 7.09 -19.70 16.06
N PHE A 303 6.33 -18.74 16.62
CA PHE A 303 4.86 -18.81 16.78
C PHE A 303 4.35 -20.11 17.42
N LYS A 304 5.14 -20.71 18.30
CA LYS A 304 4.81 -21.96 19.00
C LYS A 304 4.26 -21.69 20.40
N VAL A 305 3.34 -22.54 20.86
CA VAL A 305 2.74 -22.47 22.20
C VAL A 305 3.40 -23.46 23.18
N CYS A 306 4.02 -24.52 22.67
CA CYS A 306 4.65 -25.55 23.47
C CYS A 306 6.03 -25.10 23.97
N ASP A 307 6.34 -25.43 25.23
CA ASP A 307 7.66 -25.25 25.83
C ASP A 307 8.61 -26.33 25.28
N GLN A 308 8.98 -26.19 24.00
CA GLN A 308 10.00 -27.03 23.38
C GLN A 308 11.39 -26.56 23.82
N SER A 309 12.29 -27.50 24.08
CA SER A 309 13.70 -27.24 24.42
C SER A 309 14.47 -26.54 23.29
N GLU A 310 14.01 -26.68 22.04
CA GLU A 310 14.62 -26.03 20.88
C GLU A 310 13.80 -24.84 20.40
N ILE A 311 14.45 -23.67 20.34
CA ILE A 311 13.88 -22.44 19.81
C ILE A 311 13.83 -22.53 18.29
N SER A 312 12.63 -22.65 17.74
CA SER A 312 12.39 -22.51 16.29
C SER A 312 12.33 -21.02 15.94
N ILE A 313 13.11 -20.59 14.95
CA ILE A 313 13.14 -19.20 14.48
C ILE A 313 12.57 -19.13 13.07
N CYS A 314 11.54 -18.30 12.87
CA CYS A 314 11.06 -17.92 11.55
C CYS A 314 11.28 -16.42 11.29
N LEU A 315 11.31 -16.06 10.01
CA LEU A 315 11.55 -14.68 9.58
C LEU A 315 10.50 -13.72 10.16
N GLN A 316 9.23 -14.09 10.10
CA GLN A 316 8.12 -13.26 10.59
C GLN A 316 8.20 -13.07 12.10
N GLY A 317 8.61 -14.10 12.85
CA GLY A 317 8.80 -14.01 14.30
C GLY A 317 9.90 -13.02 14.65
N SER A 318 11.02 -13.09 13.94
CA SER A 318 12.13 -12.14 14.10
C SER A 318 11.73 -10.70 13.76
N LEU A 319 11.01 -10.50 12.65
CA LEU A 319 10.49 -9.19 12.25
C LEU A 319 9.49 -8.63 13.27
N LEU A 320 8.65 -9.49 13.84
CA LEU A 320 7.68 -9.10 14.86
C LEU A 320 8.37 -8.65 16.15
N VAL A 321 9.37 -9.39 16.64
CA VAL A 321 10.17 -8.99 17.81
C VAL A 321 10.84 -7.64 17.55
N GLN A 322 11.47 -7.45 16.39
CA GLN A 322 12.07 -6.17 16.01
C GLN A 322 11.05 -5.02 15.97
N ALA A 323 9.81 -5.28 15.55
CA ALA A 323 8.76 -4.28 15.57
C ALA A 323 8.33 -3.96 17.02
N ILE A 324 8.14 -4.96 17.87
CA ILE A 324 7.72 -4.76 19.27
C ILE A 324 8.77 -3.99 20.07
N LEU A 325 10.07 -4.23 19.83
CA LEU A 325 11.16 -3.48 20.49
C LEU A 325 11.11 -1.97 20.21
N LYS A 326 10.39 -1.53 19.17
CA LYS A 326 10.19 -0.11 18.83
C LYS A 326 8.95 0.51 19.49
N PHE A 327 8.19 -0.26 20.27
CA PHE A 327 7.06 0.25 21.05
C PHE A 327 7.56 1.27 22.09
N GLN A 328 6.69 2.20 22.50
CA GLN A 328 7.05 3.27 23.45
C GLN A 328 7.45 2.70 24.82
N LYS A 329 6.89 1.55 25.20
CA LYS A 329 7.20 0.83 26.43
C LYS A 329 7.40 -0.65 26.11
N PRO A 330 8.59 -1.09 25.68
CA PRO A 330 8.86 -2.49 25.35
C PRO A 330 9.05 -3.36 26.61
N ILE A 331 8.48 -2.98 27.75
CA ILE A 331 8.84 -3.43 29.11
C ILE A 331 8.86 -4.96 29.24
N LYS A 332 7.92 -5.67 28.59
CA LYS A 332 7.83 -7.14 28.65
C LYS A 332 8.81 -7.89 27.72
N VAL A 333 9.44 -7.21 26.77
CA VAL A 333 10.42 -7.80 25.84
C VAL A 333 11.86 -7.52 26.28
N ASN A 334 12.10 -6.40 26.96
CA ASN A 334 13.42 -6.10 27.54
C ASN A 334 13.86 -7.11 28.60
N ILE A 335 12.91 -7.72 29.32
CA ILE A 335 13.20 -8.77 30.32
C ILE A 335 13.91 -9.97 29.67
N PHE A 336 13.64 -10.26 28.39
CA PHE A 336 14.26 -11.42 27.72
C PHE A 336 15.73 -11.19 27.36
N PHE A 337 16.11 -9.97 26.93
CA PHE A 337 17.50 -9.64 26.62
C PHE A 337 18.39 -9.50 27.87
N ILE A 338 17.77 -9.30 29.03
CA ILE A 338 18.47 -9.32 30.33
C ILE A 338 18.79 -10.76 30.77
N ILE A 339 18.09 -11.77 30.23
CA ILE A 339 18.24 -13.19 30.63
C ILE A 339 19.17 -13.96 29.68
N ILE A 340 19.48 -13.41 28.49
CA ILE A 340 20.43 -13.99 27.53
C ILE A 340 21.88 -13.47 27.72
N ASN A 341 22.06 -12.38 28.48
CA ASN A 341 23.37 -11.99 29.02
C ASN A 341 23.50 -12.50 30.45
#